data_AF-X1SBX4-F1
#
_entry.id   AF-X1SBX4-F1
#
_cell.length_a   1.000
_cell.length_b   1.000
_cell.length_c   1.000
_cell.angle_alpha   90.00
_cell.angle_beta   90.00
_cell.angle_gamma   90.00
#
_symmetry.space_group_name_H-M   'P 1'
#
loop_
_entity.id
_entity.type
_entity.pdbx_description
1 polymer ?
#
loop_
_entity_poly.entity_id
_entity_poly.type
_entity_poly.pdbx_seq_one_letter_code
_entity_poly.pdbx_strand_id
1 'polypeptide(L)'
;PSVAAFPLLAVATALYGAAYGILFPSISALVADHTAPEERGLATGIFHALLTAGVAIGAPVMGWVGGMVGIKLGLVLSSVIMVLALVIALRAIKKSI
;
A
#
# COMPACT_ATOMS: atom_id res chain seq x y z
N PRO A 1 5.89 21.56 10.65
CA PRO A 1 4.74 21.87 9.79
C PRO A 1 4.03 23.14 10.30
N SER A 2 3.69 24.09 9.42
CA SER A 2 2.90 25.24 9.84
C SER A 2 1.50 24.77 10.27
N VAL A 3 0.89 25.46 11.23
CA VAL A 3 -0.49 25.21 11.69
C VAL A 3 -1.50 25.21 10.53
N ALA A 4 -1.19 25.91 9.43
CA ALA A 4 -1.98 25.94 8.21
C ALA A 4 -1.97 24.62 7.40
N ALA A 5 -0.89 23.85 7.45
CA ALA A 5 -0.79 22.57 6.71
C ALA A 5 -1.43 21.39 7.46
N PHE A 6 -1.71 21.57 8.77
CA PHE A 6 -2.23 20.51 9.62
C PHE A 6 -3.59 19.96 9.17
N PRO A 7 -4.61 20.78 8.86
CA PRO A 7 -5.92 20.25 8.43
C PRO A 7 -5.82 19.43 7.14
N LEU A 8 -5.00 19.88 6.19
CA LEU A 8 -4.78 19.17 4.93
C LEU A 8 -4.14 17.80 5.16
N LEU A 9 -3.11 17.74 6.01
CA LEU A 9 -2.47 16.47 6.36
C LEU A 9 -3.40 15.55 7.12
N ALA A 10 -4.24 16.08 8.03
CA ALA A 10 -5.22 15.30 8.77
C ALA A 10 -6.27 14.66 7.84
N VAL A 11 -6.79 15.41 6.87
CA VAL A 11 -7.71 14.87 5.86
C VAL A 11 -7.00 13.81 5.00
N ALA A 12 -5.77 14.07 4.56
CA ALA A 12 -5.01 13.12 3.75
C ALA A 12 -4.73 11.81 4.49
N THR A 13 -4.35 11.86 5.77
CA THR A 13 -4.10 10.66 6.58
C THR A 13 -5.39 9.94 6.96
N ALA A 14 -6.49 10.65 7.17
CA ALA A 14 -7.81 10.05 7.39
C ALA A 14 -8.28 9.28 6.15
N LEU A 15 -8.15 9.87 4.96
CA LEU A 15 -8.46 9.20 3.69
C LEU A 15 -7.57 7.99 3.46
N TYR A 16 -6.27 8.10 3.73
CA TYR A 16 -5.34 6.97 3.67
C TYR A 16 -5.76 5.85 4.63
N GLY A 17 -6.11 6.18 5.88
CA GLY A 17 -6.57 5.21 6.88
C GLY A 17 -7.84 4.49 6.46
N ALA A 18 -8.82 5.23 5.91
CA ALA A 18 -10.05 4.64 5.39
C ALA A 18 -9.77 3.70 4.20
N ALA A 19 -8.94 4.14 3.25
CA ALA A 19 -8.54 3.32 2.11
C ALA A 19 -7.81 2.04 2.55
N TYR A 20 -6.86 2.15 3.48
CA TYR A 20 -6.13 1.01 4.03
C TYR A 20 -7.06 0.05 4.79
N GLY A 21 -8.00 0.60 5.57
CA GLY A 21 -8.99 -0.17 6.33
C GLY A 21 -9.96 -0.98 5.46
N ILE A 22 -10.16 -0.58 4.21
CA ILE A 22 -10.93 -1.36 3.22
C ILE A 22 -10.00 -2.34 2.49
N LEU A 23 -8.85 -1.86 2.02
CA LEU A 23 -7.94 -2.62 1.18
C LEU A 23 -7.39 -3.87 1.91
N PHE A 24 -6.94 -3.71 3.15
CA PHE A 24 -6.30 -4.78 3.91
C PHE A 24 -7.23 -6.00 4.14
N PRO A 25 -8.44 -5.86 4.71
CA PRO A 25 -9.34 -7.00 4.87
C PRO A 25 -9.82 -7.57 3.53
N SER A 26 -10.03 -6.76 2.49
CA SER A 26 -10.40 -7.27 1.16
C SER A 26 -9.33 -8.18 0.56
N ILE A 27 -8.05 -7.79 0.62
CA ILE A 27 -6.96 -8.64 0.13
C ILE A 27 -6.79 -9.87 1.03
N SER A 28 -6.90 -9.70 2.34
CA SER A 28 -6.80 -10.83 3.28
C SER A 28 -7.89 -11.88 3.03
N ALA A 29 -9.12 -11.45 2.74
CA ALA A 29 -10.22 -12.35 2.37
C ALA A 29 -9.92 -13.03 1.03
N LEU A 30 -9.47 -12.27 0.02
CA LEU A 30 -9.13 -12.83 -1.29
C LEU A 30 -8.07 -13.93 -1.22
N VAL A 31 -7.03 -13.75 -0.38
CA VAL A 31 -6.01 -14.77 -0.14
C VAL A 31 -6.62 -16.01 0.52
N ALA A 32 -7.49 -15.83 1.52
CA ALA A 32 -8.13 -16.95 2.20
C ALA A 32 -9.10 -17.73 1.30
N ASP A 33 -9.81 -17.05 0.41
CA ASP A 33 -10.78 -17.63 -0.53
C ASP A 33 -10.11 -18.43 -1.64
N HIS A 34 -8.90 -18.03 -2.07
CA HIS A 34 -8.14 -18.69 -3.15
C HIS A 34 -7.07 -19.67 -2.65
N THR A 35 -7.04 -19.98 -1.35
CA THR A 35 -6.06 -20.91 -0.77
C THR A 35 -6.76 -22.13 -0.17
N ALA A 36 -6.22 -23.32 -0.40
CA ALA A 36 -6.68 -24.56 0.21
C ALA A 36 -6.64 -24.46 1.74
N PRO A 37 -7.62 -25.04 2.48
CA PRO A 37 -7.70 -24.92 3.94
C PRO A 37 -6.40 -25.26 4.68
N GLU A 38 -5.65 -26.25 4.18
CA GLU A 38 -4.40 -26.74 4.75
C GLU A 38 -3.24 -25.74 4.55
N GLU A 39 -3.31 -24.90 3.52
CA GLU A 39 -2.25 -23.96 3.11
C GLU A 39 -2.54 -22.51 3.56
N ARG A 40 -3.74 -22.22 4.07
CA ARG A 40 -4.17 -20.86 4.46
C ARG A 40 -3.22 -20.16 5.42
N GLY A 41 -2.67 -20.89 6.39
CA GLY A 41 -1.69 -20.36 7.34
C GLY A 41 -0.41 -19.89 6.64
N LEU A 42 0.11 -20.70 5.71
CA LEU A 42 1.29 -20.37 4.91
C LEU A 42 1.03 -19.19 3.99
N ALA A 43 -0.08 -19.20 3.24
CA ALA A 43 -0.42 -18.12 2.31
C ALA A 43 -0.62 -16.78 3.04
N THR A 44 -1.30 -16.79 4.19
CA THR A 44 -1.47 -15.59 5.03
C THR A 44 -0.12 -15.12 5.58
N GLY A 45 0.75 -16.04 5.99
CA GLY A 45 2.11 -15.73 6.43
C GLY A 45 2.95 -15.07 5.35
N ILE A 46 2.93 -15.60 4.12
CA ILE A 46 3.61 -15.01 2.97
C ILE A 46 3.05 -13.63 2.65
N PHE A 47 1.73 -13.45 2.66
CA PHE A 47 1.10 -12.15 2.44
C PHE A 47 1.60 -11.08 3.43
N HIS A 48 1.63 -11.39 4.72
CA HIS A 48 2.12 -10.46 5.74
C HIS A 48 3.64 -10.24 5.67
N ALA A 49 4.41 -11.27 5.30
CA ALA A 49 5.85 -11.15 5.09
C ALA A 49 6.15 -10.19 3.92
N LEU A 50 5.41 -10.30 2.82
CA LEU A 50 5.53 -9.39 1.67
C LEU A 50 5.12 -7.97 2.01
N LEU A 51 4.04 -7.78 2.78
CA LEU A 51 3.60 -6.46 3.25
C LEU A 51 4.68 -5.81 4.12
N THR A 52 5.23 -6.56 5.07
CA THR A 52 6.31 -6.09 5.94
C THR A 52 7.57 -5.76 5.15
N ALA A 53 7.98 -6.62 4.22
CA ALA A 53 9.13 -6.37 3.34
C ALA A 53 8.90 -5.12 2.48
N GLY A 54 7.69 -4.94 1.94
CA GLY A 54 7.31 -3.75 1.18
C GLY A 54 7.46 -2.46 1.99
N VAL A 55 7.04 -2.44 3.25
CA VAL A 55 7.24 -1.29 4.15
C VAL A 55 8.72 -1.09 4.47
N ALA A 56 9.42 -2.17 4.82
CA ALA A 56 10.84 -2.14 5.21
C ALA A 56 11.74 -1.63 4.09
N ILE A 57 11.44 -1.94 2.83
CA ILE A 57 12.19 -1.49 1.66
C ILE A 57 11.67 -0.12 1.18
N GLY A 58 10.35 0.05 1.11
CA GLY A 58 9.71 1.23 0.55
C GLY A 58 9.99 2.51 1.35
N ALA A 59 9.96 2.44 2.68
CA ALA A 59 10.17 3.62 3.52
C ALA A 59 11.59 4.22 3.37
N PRO A 60 12.69 3.46 3.44
CA PRO A 60 14.03 3.98 3.16
C PRO A 60 14.20 4.50 1.73
N VAL A 61 13.68 3.78 0.74
CA VAL A 61 13.78 4.17 -0.69
C VAL A 61 13.09 5.52 -0.90
N MET A 62 11.86 5.68 -0.41
CA MET A 62 11.13 6.94 -0.54
C MET A 62 11.73 8.06 0.31
N GLY A 63 12.34 7.74 1.46
CA GLY A 63 13.10 8.68 2.26
C GLY A 63 14.32 9.22 1.51
N TRP A 64 15.08 8.34 0.85
CA TRP A 64 16.23 8.74 0.04
C TRP A 64 15.81 9.56 -1.18
N VAL A 65 14.76 9.15 -1.90
CA VAL A 65 14.19 9.93 -3.00
C VAL A 65 13.75 11.32 -2.52
N GLY A 66 13.04 11.40 -1.38
CA GLY A 66 12.63 12.68 -0.78
C GLY A 66 13.80 13.57 -0.38
N GLY A 67 14.94 12.98 -0.01
CA GLY A 67 16.19 13.71 0.25
C GLY A 67 16.83 14.31 -1.00
N MET A 68 16.68 13.65 -2.16
CA MET A 68 17.27 14.12 -3.44
C MET A 68 16.38 15.13 -4.18
N VAL A 69 15.08 14.85 -4.30
CA VAL A 69 14.14 15.65 -5.11
C VAL A 69 13.22 16.56 -4.28
N GLY A 70 13.36 16.52 -2.96
CA GLY A 70 12.51 17.24 -2.01
C GLY A 70 11.22 16.48 -1.66
N ILE A 71 10.72 16.72 -0.44
CA ILE A 71 9.57 15.99 0.14
C ILE A 71 8.31 16.11 -0.71
N LYS A 72 8.02 17.30 -1.27
CA LYS A 72 6.82 17.50 -2.11
C LYS A 72 6.84 16.62 -3.35
N LEU A 73 7.96 16.57 -4.06
CA LEU A 73 8.10 15.76 -5.28
C LEU A 73 8.15 14.27 -4.93
N GLY A 74 8.83 13.90 -3.83
CA GLY A 74 8.87 12.53 -3.32
C GLY A 74 7.48 11.99 -2.98
N LEU A 75 6.60 12.82 -2.39
CA LEU A 75 5.20 12.46 -2.14
C LEU A 75 4.43 12.20 -3.45
N VAL A 76 4.55 13.09 -4.45
CA VAL A 76 3.92 12.89 -5.76
C VAL A 76 4.39 11.60 -6.43
N LEU A 77 5.69 11.27 -6.34
CA LEU A 77 6.22 10.00 -6.87
C LEU A 77 5.63 8.77 -6.16
N SER A 78 5.39 8.84 -4.85
CA SER A 78 4.72 7.74 -4.13
C SER A 78 3.29 7.49 -4.65
N SER A 79 2.58 8.55 -5.05
CA SER A 79 1.25 8.43 -5.67
C SER A 79 1.32 7.70 -7.02
N VAL A 80 2.36 7.94 -7.83
CA VAL A 80 2.57 7.23 -9.11
C VAL A 80 2.77 5.74 -8.88
N ILE A 81 3.57 5.36 -7.88
CA ILE A 81 3.79 3.95 -7.51
C ILE A 81 2.46 3.29 -7.12
N MET A 82 1.62 3.98 -6.35
CA MET A 82 0.30 3.47 -5.97
C MET A 82 -0.64 3.28 -7.18
N VAL A 83 -0.65 4.23 -8.13
CA VAL A 83 -1.44 4.10 -9.36
C VAL A 83 -0.95 2.91 -10.20
N LEU A 84 0.37 2.71 -10.31
CA LEU A 84 0.92 1.55 -11.00
C LEU A 84 0.52 0.24 -10.32
N ALA A 85 0.58 0.17 -8.98
CA ALA A 85 0.13 -0.98 -8.21
C ALA A 85 -1.36 -1.28 -8.46
N LEU A 86 -2.21 -0.24 -8.49
CA LEU A 86 -3.63 -0.37 -8.82
C LEU A 86 -3.83 -0.92 -10.24
N VAL A 87 -3.12 -0.41 -11.24
CA VAL A 87 -3.24 -0.88 -12.63
C VAL A 87 -2.83 -2.35 -12.75
N ILE A 88 -1.75 -2.75 -12.08
CA ILE A 88 -1.29 -4.15 -12.04
C ILE A 88 -2.34 -5.02 -11.35
N ALA A 89 -2.87 -4.59 -10.20
CA ALA A 89 -3.90 -5.32 -9.47
C ALA A 89 -5.17 -5.51 -10.30
N LEU A 90 -5.68 -4.46 -10.96
CA LEU A 90 -6.85 -4.55 -11.82
C LEU A 90 -6.64 -5.51 -13.00
N ARG A 91 -5.45 -5.50 -13.60
CA ARG A 91 -5.10 -6.44 -14.69
C ARG A 91 -4.98 -7.88 -14.19
N ALA A 92 -4.41 -8.09 -13.01
CA ALA A 92 -4.27 -9.41 -12.41
C ALA A 92 -5.64 -10.00 -12.05
N ILE A 93 -6.51 -9.22 -11.39
CA ILE A 93 -7.87 -9.64 -11.02
C ILE A 93 -8.69 -9.97 -12.27
N LYS A 94 -8.64 -9.15 -13.32
CA LYS A 94 -9.35 -9.41 -14.58
C LYS A 94 -8.90 -10.69 -15.28
N LYS A 95 -7.67 -11.14 -15.06
CA LYS A 95 -7.15 -12.39 -15.64
C LYS A 95 -7.63 -13.63 -14.89
N SER A 96 -8.02 -13.48 -13.62
CA SER A 96 -8.49 -14.58 -12.76
C SER A 96 -10.00 -14.81 -12.80
N ILE A 97 -10.77 -13.89 -13.41
CA ILE A 97 -12.22 -14.00 -13.67
C ILE A 97 -12.42 -14.43 -15.13
#